data_AF-A0A429JS19-F1
#
_entry.id   AF-A0A429JS19-F1
#
_cell.length_a   1.000
_cell.length_b   1.000
_cell.length_c   1.000
_cell.angle_alpha   90.00
_cell.angle_beta   90.00
_cell.angle_gamma   90.00
#
_symmetry.space_group_name_H-M   'P 1'
#
loop_
_entity.id
_entity.type
_entity.pdbx_description
1 polymer ?
#
loop_
_entity_poly.entity_id
_entity_poly.type
_entity_poly.pdbx_seq_one_letter_code
_entity_poly.pdbx_strand_id
1 'polypeptide(L)'
;MQTARRIAVSFVATVSAVGVTASFASAEPVAAPHTEAGRHAAQAPRATRGIPFTQATVARQQDGSFTVSWKAPGAGSVTVYADGKVVAYGGAEATITVRRLPAADRQWFRLVPDEGDPLTLADRSLHLEGAANFRDVGGYRTTDGRWVKMGVLYRADALHQLTDADLAKLRRLGIRTDFDLRTPGERAKAPDRVPAGARYVVANVIGEENSAELPPTAEASERLMAESYRQFVVRPSAAKAYRSLFRMAAEPGSYPLLYHCSSGKDRTGWATAALLTALGVDRETVMRDYLTSNDYLAASNAAELAKQPPEIAARLKPVLETRAPYLNAAFDEVEARFGTFGAYLREGLGLNAQELERLRAALLTD
;
A
#
# COMPACT_ATOMS: atom_id res chain seq x y z
N MET A 1 -37.88 29.22 17.92
CA MET A 1 -37.76 28.76 16.52
C MET A 1 -36.37 29.11 16.01
N GLN A 2 -35.47 28.13 15.91
CA GLN A 2 -34.27 28.21 15.06
C GLN A 2 -33.80 26.78 14.80
N THR A 3 -34.28 26.21 13.70
CA THR A 3 -33.88 24.91 13.18
C THR A 3 -32.48 25.01 12.59
N ALA A 4 -31.49 24.43 13.27
CA ALA A 4 -30.14 24.25 12.76
C ALA A 4 -30.17 23.28 11.56
N ARG A 5 -29.76 23.78 10.38
CA ARG A 5 -29.58 22.95 9.18
C ARG A 5 -28.35 22.05 9.37
N ARG A 6 -28.60 20.74 9.44
CA ARG A 6 -27.56 19.70 9.33
C ARG A 6 -27.01 19.72 7.90
N ILE A 7 -25.73 20.01 7.75
CA ILE A 7 -25.06 19.92 6.44
C ILE A 7 -24.42 18.53 6.36
N ALA A 8 -25.12 17.60 5.72
CA ALA A 8 -24.53 16.36 5.25
C ALA A 8 -23.88 16.63 3.89
N VAL A 9 -22.55 16.56 3.80
CA VAL A 9 -21.84 16.74 2.54
C VAL A 9 -21.80 15.41 1.78
N SER A 10 -22.45 15.39 0.62
CA SER A 10 -22.46 14.25 -0.29
C SER A 10 -22.41 14.78 -1.73
N PHE A 11 -21.28 14.61 -2.41
CA PHE A 11 -21.12 14.96 -3.82
C PHE A 11 -21.10 13.69 -4.66
N VAL A 12 -21.82 13.69 -5.80
CA VAL A 12 -21.33 13.39 -7.17
C VAL A 12 -22.52 13.24 -8.14
N ALA A 13 -22.35 13.81 -9.34
CA ALA A 13 -23.31 13.87 -10.45
C ALA A 13 -23.07 12.74 -11.48
N THR A 14 -24.13 12.31 -12.17
CA THR A 14 -24.21 11.11 -13.03
C THR A 14 -24.52 11.47 -14.48
N VAL A 15 -23.87 10.81 -15.45
CA VAL A 15 -24.28 10.74 -16.88
C VAL A 15 -24.03 9.32 -17.40
N SER A 16 -25.01 8.78 -18.14
CA SER A 16 -25.12 7.38 -18.58
C SER A 16 -24.93 7.23 -20.10
N ALA A 17 -24.46 6.05 -20.58
CA ALA A 17 -25.10 5.22 -21.62
C ALA A 17 -24.15 4.22 -22.34
N VAL A 18 -24.57 2.93 -22.35
CA VAL A 18 -24.59 1.91 -23.45
C VAL A 18 -23.26 1.54 -24.13
N GLY A 19 -22.87 0.29 -24.40
CA GLY A 19 -23.46 -1.06 -24.34
C GLY A 19 -22.65 -2.02 -25.25
N VAL A 20 -23.01 -3.30 -25.25
CA VAL A 20 -22.66 -4.38 -26.23
C VAL A 20 -21.53 -5.37 -25.86
N THR A 21 -22.01 -6.48 -25.28
CA THR A 21 -21.79 -7.93 -25.47
C THR A 21 -20.49 -8.52 -26.05
N ALA A 22 -20.04 -9.53 -25.33
CA ALA A 22 -18.95 -10.48 -25.55
C ALA A 22 -19.20 -11.53 -26.64
N SER A 23 -18.13 -12.25 -27.00
CA SER A 23 -18.21 -13.67 -27.35
C SER A 23 -16.92 -14.40 -26.99
N PHE A 24 -17.10 -15.62 -26.49
CA PHE A 24 -16.14 -16.57 -25.94
C PHE A 24 -15.55 -17.49 -27.01
N ALA A 25 -14.35 -18.03 -26.78
CA ALA A 25 -13.97 -19.44 -26.98
C ALA A 25 -12.47 -19.61 -26.61
N SER A 26 -12.11 -20.34 -25.55
CA SER A 26 -11.94 -21.80 -25.41
C SER A 26 -10.47 -22.24 -25.63
N ALA A 27 -9.89 -22.75 -24.54
CA ALA A 27 -8.56 -23.34 -24.42
C ALA A 27 -8.49 -24.73 -25.10
N GLU A 28 -7.32 -25.27 -25.42
CA GLU A 28 -6.40 -26.10 -24.60
C GLU A 28 -5.47 -26.88 -25.58
N PRO A 29 -4.53 -27.78 -25.19
CA PRO A 29 -3.42 -27.63 -24.25
C PRO A 29 -2.11 -28.35 -24.71
N VAL A 30 -1.08 -28.30 -23.84
CA VAL A 30 -0.04 -29.33 -23.53
C VAL A 30 0.99 -29.77 -24.60
N ALA A 31 2.29 -29.65 -24.27
CA ALA A 31 3.23 -30.78 -24.16
C ALA A 31 4.61 -30.33 -23.66
N ALA A 32 5.15 -31.04 -22.66
CA ALA A 32 6.55 -31.00 -22.23
C ALA A 32 7.37 -32.08 -22.96
N PRO A 33 8.71 -31.98 -22.97
CA PRO A 33 9.47 -33.14 -22.51
C PRO A 33 10.76 -32.83 -21.72
N HIS A 34 11.23 -33.92 -21.11
CA HIS A 34 12.31 -34.15 -20.15
C HIS A 34 13.76 -34.07 -20.70
N THR A 35 14.70 -34.30 -19.76
CA THR A 35 16.14 -34.71 -19.84
C THR A 35 17.14 -33.56 -19.67
N GLU A 36 18.29 -33.66 -18.99
CA GLU A 36 19.09 -34.78 -18.46
C GLU A 36 20.09 -34.23 -17.42
N ALA A 37 20.58 -35.08 -16.51
CA ALA A 37 21.47 -34.71 -15.41
C ALA A 37 22.95 -34.66 -15.82
N GLY A 38 23.58 -33.49 -15.69
CA GLY A 38 25.02 -33.28 -15.84
C GLY A 38 25.71 -33.04 -14.49
N ARG A 39 26.81 -33.75 -14.25
CA ARG A 39 27.65 -33.69 -13.04
C ARG A 39 28.30 -32.30 -12.89
N HIS A 40 28.00 -31.58 -11.80
CA HIS A 40 28.72 -30.38 -11.39
C HIS A 40 29.60 -30.64 -10.19
N ALA A 41 30.89 -30.32 -10.32
CA ALA A 41 31.84 -30.27 -9.22
C ALA A 41 31.32 -29.32 -8.13
N ALA A 42 31.38 -29.77 -6.88
CA ALA A 42 30.95 -29.00 -5.72
C ALA A 42 31.82 -27.74 -5.58
N GLN A 43 31.26 -26.59 -5.95
CA GLN A 43 31.77 -25.30 -5.51
C GLN A 43 31.61 -25.22 -4.00
N ALA A 44 32.66 -24.77 -3.31
CA ALA A 44 32.60 -24.41 -1.89
C ALA A 44 31.40 -23.49 -1.65
N PRO A 45 30.67 -23.60 -0.52
CA PRO A 45 29.48 -22.82 -0.29
C PRO A 45 29.86 -21.34 -0.28
N ARG A 46 29.49 -20.64 -1.35
CA ARG A 46 29.51 -19.18 -1.39
C ARG A 46 28.62 -18.77 -0.21
N ALA A 47 29.18 -18.09 0.78
CA ALA A 47 28.36 -17.46 1.82
C ALA A 47 27.21 -16.76 1.09
N THR A 48 25.97 -17.09 1.43
CA THR A 48 24.77 -16.53 0.81
C THR A 48 24.83 -15.02 0.99
N ARG A 49 25.33 -14.30 -0.01
CA ARG A 49 25.48 -12.86 0.03
C ARG A 49 24.11 -12.29 -0.36
N GLY A 50 23.26 -12.08 0.64
CA GLY A 50 21.94 -11.46 0.47
C GLY A 50 22.04 -10.05 -0.13
N ILE A 51 20.88 -9.40 -0.26
CA ILE A 51 20.75 -8.08 -0.89
C ILE A 51 21.62 -7.03 -0.15
N PRO A 52 22.67 -6.46 -0.79
CA PRO A 52 23.63 -5.57 -0.12
C PRO A 52 23.10 -4.14 0.07
N PHE A 53 21.95 -3.82 -0.54
CA PHE A 53 21.38 -2.49 -0.50
C PHE A 53 20.89 -2.14 0.91
N THR A 54 21.34 -1.01 1.44
CA THR A 54 20.83 -0.41 2.68
C THR A 54 19.75 0.64 2.42
N GLN A 55 19.78 1.23 1.22
CA GLN A 55 18.77 2.15 0.70
C GLN A 55 18.63 1.93 -0.80
N ALA A 56 17.41 1.98 -1.32
CA ALA A 56 17.15 1.98 -2.75
C ALA A 56 15.73 2.49 -3.03
N THR A 57 15.58 3.33 -4.05
CA THR A 57 14.30 3.90 -4.44
C THR A 57 14.19 4.03 -5.96
N VAL A 58 12.95 3.98 -6.44
CA VAL A 58 12.57 4.33 -7.81
C VAL A 58 11.41 5.31 -7.69
N ALA A 59 11.49 6.44 -8.37
CA ALA A 59 10.42 7.44 -8.41
C ALA A 59 10.21 7.96 -9.83
N ARG A 60 8.98 7.87 -10.33
CA ARG A 60 8.61 8.48 -11.61
C ARG A 60 8.50 10.00 -11.45
N GLN A 61 9.08 10.73 -12.38
CA GLN A 61 9.03 12.18 -12.46
C GLN A 61 7.87 12.63 -13.35
N GLN A 62 7.48 13.90 -13.24
CA GLN A 62 6.38 14.48 -14.03
C GLN A 62 6.64 14.43 -15.55
N ASP A 63 7.90 14.54 -15.95
CA ASP A 63 8.33 14.44 -17.36
C ASP A 63 8.37 12.99 -17.89
N GLY A 64 7.93 12.02 -17.08
CA GLY A 64 7.91 10.59 -17.42
C GLY A 64 9.26 9.88 -17.26
N SER A 65 10.33 10.59 -16.87
CA SER A 65 11.59 9.97 -16.48
C SER A 65 11.51 9.29 -15.12
N PHE A 66 12.53 8.49 -14.78
CA PHE A 66 12.61 7.81 -13.50
C PHE A 66 13.92 8.16 -12.80
N THR A 67 13.83 8.56 -11.55
CA THR A 67 14.98 8.65 -10.65
C THR A 67 15.16 7.30 -9.97
N VAL A 68 16.33 6.68 -10.14
CA VAL A 68 16.72 5.45 -9.45
C VAL A 68 17.89 5.79 -8.54
N SER A 69 17.76 5.54 -7.25
CA SER A 69 18.78 5.88 -6.24
C SER A 69 19.07 4.66 -5.38
N TRP A 70 20.32 4.50 -4.93
CA TRP A 70 20.70 3.42 -4.04
C TRP A 70 21.96 3.70 -3.22
N LYS A 71 22.09 2.94 -2.12
CA LYS A 71 23.30 2.71 -1.35
C LYS A 71 23.47 1.20 -1.15
N ALA A 72 24.59 0.66 -1.61
CA ALA A 72 24.97 -0.76 -1.54
C ALA A 72 26.39 -0.90 -0.99
N PRO A 73 26.59 -0.77 0.33
CA PRO A 73 27.90 -0.95 0.95
C PRO A 73 28.50 -2.31 0.58
N GLY A 74 29.76 -2.31 0.15
CA GLY A 74 30.48 -3.53 -0.25
C GLY A 74 30.40 -3.86 -1.75
N ALA A 75 29.43 -3.32 -2.50
CA ALA A 75 29.41 -3.43 -3.95
C ALA A 75 30.42 -2.46 -4.58
N GLY A 76 31.20 -2.91 -5.57
CA GLY A 76 32.07 -2.04 -6.37
C GLY A 76 31.30 -1.30 -7.45
N SER A 77 30.27 -1.94 -7.99
CA SER A 77 29.43 -1.43 -9.07
C SER A 77 28.02 -2.01 -9.01
N VAL A 78 27.06 -1.26 -9.54
CA VAL A 78 25.66 -1.67 -9.71
C VAL A 78 25.24 -1.40 -11.15
N THR A 79 24.76 -2.44 -11.83
CA THR A 79 24.15 -2.35 -13.16
C THR A 79 22.64 -2.28 -13.00
N VAL A 80 22.00 -1.30 -13.65
CA VAL A 80 20.56 -1.12 -13.59
C VAL A 80 19.92 -1.60 -14.89
N TYR A 81 18.98 -2.52 -14.77
CA TYR A 81 18.21 -3.07 -15.88
C TYR A 81 16.77 -2.59 -15.84
N ALA A 82 16.20 -2.32 -17.00
CA ALA A 82 14.76 -2.15 -17.19
C ALA A 82 14.36 -2.95 -18.44
N ASP A 83 13.31 -3.76 -18.33
CA ASP A 83 12.84 -4.64 -19.42
C ASP A 83 13.96 -5.52 -20.02
N GLY A 84 14.79 -6.10 -19.14
CA GLY A 84 15.92 -6.96 -19.51
C GLY A 84 17.12 -6.24 -20.15
N LYS A 85 17.04 -4.93 -20.39
CA LYS A 85 18.11 -4.13 -21.00
C LYS A 85 18.83 -3.31 -19.95
N VAL A 86 20.14 -3.17 -20.10
CA VAL A 86 20.92 -2.24 -19.27
C VAL A 86 20.50 -0.81 -19.63
N VAL A 87 20.14 -0.04 -18.61
CA VAL A 87 19.74 1.37 -18.76
C VAL A 87 20.68 2.33 -18.05
N ALA A 88 21.49 1.85 -17.12
CA ALA A 88 22.51 2.65 -16.45
C ALA A 88 23.52 1.79 -15.66
N TYR A 89 24.60 2.45 -15.23
CA TYR A 89 25.60 1.93 -14.31
C TYR A 89 25.84 2.97 -13.20
N GLY A 90 26.27 2.52 -12.03
CA GLY A 90 26.76 3.39 -10.96
C GLY A 90 27.64 2.64 -9.97
N GLY A 91 28.28 3.36 -9.05
CA GLY A 91 29.08 2.77 -7.98
C GLY A 91 28.22 2.26 -6.82
N ALA A 92 28.86 2.08 -5.65
CA ALA A 92 28.22 1.66 -4.40
C ALA A 92 27.07 2.59 -3.96
N GLU A 93 27.16 3.89 -4.25
CA GLU A 93 26.11 4.88 -4.01
C GLU A 93 25.94 5.73 -5.27
N ALA A 94 24.71 5.83 -5.75
CA ALA A 94 24.41 6.64 -6.92
C ALA A 94 22.94 7.07 -6.95
N THR A 95 22.69 8.16 -7.67
CA THR A 95 21.35 8.58 -8.10
C THR A 95 21.41 8.88 -9.59
N ILE A 96 20.60 8.16 -10.36
CA ILE A 96 20.58 8.24 -11.82
C ILE A 96 19.20 8.64 -12.31
N THR A 97 19.15 9.28 -13.48
CA THR A 97 17.89 9.55 -14.18
C THR A 97 17.81 8.70 -15.44
N VAL A 98 16.81 7.84 -15.52
CA VAL A 98 16.53 6.99 -16.69
C VAL A 98 15.40 7.63 -17.49
N ARG A 99 15.61 7.77 -18.80
CA ARG A 99 14.68 8.44 -19.74
C ARG A 99 14.37 7.53 -20.92
N ARG A 100 13.30 7.86 -21.65
CA ARG A 100 12.93 7.23 -22.94
C ARG A 100 12.70 5.71 -22.85
N LEU A 101 12.11 5.25 -21.76
CA LEU A 101 11.66 3.86 -21.63
C LEU A 101 10.35 3.65 -22.41
N PRO A 102 10.10 2.45 -22.95
CA PRO A 102 8.82 2.09 -23.51
C PRO A 102 7.68 2.31 -22.50
N ALA A 103 6.49 2.64 -23.01
CA ALA A 103 5.31 2.76 -22.15
C ALA A 103 4.97 1.40 -21.54
N ALA A 104 4.76 1.38 -20.22
CA ALA A 104 4.32 0.21 -19.47
C ALA A 104 3.35 0.65 -18.38
N ASP A 105 2.41 -0.23 -18.00
CA ASP A 105 1.53 0.02 -16.85
C ASP A 105 2.35 0.25 -15.57
N ARG A 106 3.48 -0.45 -15.47
CA ARG A 106 4.44 -0.32 -14.38
C ARG A 106 5.86 -0.58 -14.88
N GLN A 107 6.75 0.38 -14.63
CA GLN A 107 8.15 0.25 -14.97
C GLN A 107 8.94 -0.36 -13.81
N TRP A 108 9.58 -1.50 -14.07
CA TRP A 108 10.44 -2.20 -13.12
C TRP A 108 11.91 -1.94 -13.42
N PHE A 109 12.70 -1.83 -12.36
CA PHE A 109 14.14 -1.66 -12.37
C PHE A 109 14.79 -2.75 -11.53
N ARG A 110 15.68 -3.53 -12.12
CA ARG A 110 16.50 -4.54 -11.43
C ARG A 110 17.89 -3.98 -11.24
N LEU A 111 18.27 -3.74 -10.00
CA LEU A 111 19.59 -3.28 -9.58
C LEU A 111 20.44 -4.52 -9.29
N VAL A 112 21.48 -4.73 -10.08
CA VAL A 112 22.36 -5.90 -10.00
C VAL A 112 23.74 -5.43 -9.53
N PRO A 113 24.11 -5.64 -8.26
CA PRO A 113 25.45 -5.37 -7.78
C PRO A 113 26.43 -6.40 -8.36
N ASP A 114 27.72 -6.05 -8.43
CA ASP A 114 28.78 -7.01 -8.74
C ASP A 114 29.00 -8.03 -7.61
N GLU A 115 28.64 -7.68 -6.37
CA GLU A 115 28.61 -8.56 -5.21
C GLU A 115 27.24 -8.56 -4.51
N GLY A 116 26.66 -9.76 -4.31
CA GLY A 116 25.40 -9.95 -3.59
C GLY A 116 24.18 -10.12 -4.49
N ASP A 117 23.01 -10.28 -3.87
CA ASP A 117 21.76 -10.53 -4.60
C ASP A 117 21.14 -9.25 -5.18
N PRO A 118 20.44 -9.35 -6.34
CA PRO A 118 19.85 -8.20 -6.98
C PRO A 118 18.56 -7.74 -6.29
N LEU A 119 18.29 -6.44 -6.36
CA LEU A 119 17.05 -5.85 -5.85
C LEU A 119 16.18 -5.36 -7.01
N THR A 120 14.91 -5.75 -7.05
CA THR A 120 13.96 -5.28 -8.06
C THR A 120 12.96 -4.32 -7.44
N LEU A 121 12.92 -3.10 -7.97
CA LEU A 121 12.04 -2.02 -7.51
C LEU A 121 11.26 -1.41 -8.66
N ALA A 122 10.21 -0.68 -8.32
CA ALA A 122 9.45 0.17 -9.21
C ALA A 122 9.01 1.42 -8.43
N ASP A 123 8.50 2.42 -9.14
CA ASP A 123 7.74 3.46 -8.46
C ASP A 123 6.59 2.82 -7.67
N ARG A 124 6.38 3.30 -6.45
CA ARG A 124 5.31 2.81 -5.58
C ARG A 124 3.96 3.35 -6.02
N SER A 125 3.91 4.59 -6.49
CA SER A 125 2.68 5.15 -7.06
C SER A 125 2.31 4.41 -8.34
N LEU A 126 1.03 4.06 -8.49
CA LEU A 126 0.51 3.59 -9.77
C LEU A 126 0.00 4.72 -10.65
N HIS A 127 -0.04 5.96 -10.15
CA HIS A 127 -0.51 7.14 -10.89
C HIS A 127 -1.87 6.90 -11.54
N LEU A 128 -2.81 6.33 -10.77
CA LEU A 128 -4.19 6.16 -11.20
C LEU A 128 -4.90 7.52 -11.15
N GLU A 129 -5.78 7.77 -12.12
CA GLU A 129 -6.54 9.02 -12.15
C GLU A 129 -7.59 9.06 -11.05
N GLY A 130 -8.35 7.97 -10.91
CA GLY A 130 -9.46 7.87 -9.96
C GLY A 130 -9.09 7.46 -8.54
N ALA A 131 -7.80 7.26 -8.24
CA ALA A 131 -7.31 6.76 -6.96
C ALA A 131 -5.89 7.27 -6.67
N ALA A 132 -5.78 8.55 -6.30
CA ALA A 132 -4.52 9.25 -6.15
C ALA A 132 -3.61 8.64 -5.08
N ASN A 133 -4.20 8.05 -4.03
CA ASN A 133 -3.46 7.45 -2.92
C ASN A 133 -3.15 5.95 -3.13
N PHE A 134 -3.36 5.41 -4.34
CA PHE A 134 -3.07 4.02 -4.70
C PHE A 134 -1.56 3.80 -4.89
N ARG A 135 -0.95 2.97 -4.03
CA ARG A 135 0.48 2.65 -4.08
C ARG A 135 0.84 1.27 -3.55
N ASP A 136 2.00 0.79 -3.97
CA ASP A 136 2.64 -0.42 -3.48
C ASP A 136 3.14 -0.25 -2.03
N VAL A 137 2.98 -1.29 -1.22
CA VAL A 137 3.42 -1.35 0.18
C VAL A 137 4.86 -1.84 0.31
N GLY A 138 5.41 -2.47 -0.74
CA GLY A 138 6.76 -3.00 -0.79
C GLY A 138 7.83 -1.96 -1.08
N GLY A 139 9.08 -2.45 -1.18
CA GLY A 139 10.27 -1.63 -1.44
C GLY A 139 10.87 -1.03 -0.17
N TYR A 140 10.46 -1.49 1.01
CA TYR A 140 11.05 -1.10 2.29
C TYR A 140 12.01 -2.16 2.80
N ARG A 141 13.17 -1.73 3.29
CA ARG A 141 14.14 -2.60 3.95
C ARG A 141 13.75 -2.81 5.42
N THR A 142 13.92 -4.02 5.91
CA THR A 142 13.73 -4.38 7.32
C THR A 142 15.04 -4.18 8.10
N THR A 143 14.95 -4.15 9.42
CA THR A 143 16.11 -4.00 10.32
C THR A 143 17.08 -5.19 10.25
N ASP A 144 16.58 -6.38 9.88
CA ASP A 144 17.39 -7.58 9.67
C ASP A 144 17.95 -7.72 8.24
N GLY A 145 17.69 -6.75 7.36
CA GLY A 145 18.30 -6.64 6.05
C GLY A 145 17.52 -7.20 4.87
N ARG A 146 16.38 -7.86 5.14
CA ARG A 146 15.43 -8.27 4.10
C ARG A 146 14.67 -7.07 3.53
N TRP A 147 13.91 -7.31 2.47
CA TRP A 147 13.10 -6.31 1.79
C TRP A 147 11.65 -6.77 1.65
N VAL A 148 10.72 -5.84 1.89
CA VAL A 148 9.30 -6.05 1.61
C VAL A 148 9.11 -6.14 0.09
N LYS A 149 8.61 -7.28 -0.38
CA LYS A 149 8.40 -7.57 -1.81
C LYS A 149 7.45 -6.55 -2.43
N MET A 150 7.86 -6.00 -3.55
CA MET A 150 7.00 -5.15 -4.39
C MET A 150 6.07 -6.00 -5.25
N GLY A 151 4.93 -5.43 -5.64
CA GLY A 151 3.96 -6.03 -6.55
C GLY A 151 2.99 -7.00 -5.87
N VAL A 152 3.12 -7.18 -4.56
CA VAL A 152 2.37 -8.16 -3.78
C VAL A 152 1.16 -7.53 -3.10
N LEU A 153 1.39 -6.44 -2.36
CA LEU A 153 0.37 -5.72 -1.62
C LEU A 153 0.29 -4.26 -2.05
N TYR A 154 -0.93 -3.77 -2.20
CA TYR A 154 -1.22 -2.38 -2.51
C TYR A 154 -2.15 -1.78 -1.45
N ARG A 155 -1.98 -0.50 -1.19
CA ARG A 155 -2.90 0.32 -0.40
C ARG A 155 -3.53 1.38 -1.28
N ALA A 156 -4.80 1.70 -1.05
CA ALA A 156 -5.51 2.69 -1.85
C ALA A 156 -6.55 3.50 -1.05
N ASP A 157 -7.03 4.58 -1.65
CA ASP A 157 -8.31 5.22 -1.37
C ASP A 157 -9.47 4.45 -2.04
N ALA A 158 -10.71 4.97 -1.94
CA ALA A 158 -11.89 4.28 -2.44
C ALA A 158 -11.93 4.20 -3.97
N LEU A 159 -12.35 3.06 -4.52
CA LEU A 159 -12.24 2.75 -5.95
C LEU A 159 -13.43 3.22 -6.78
N HIS A 160 -14.43 3.85 -6.16
CA HIS A 160 -15.62 4.37 -6.85
C HIS A 160 -15.32 5.37 -7.98
N GLN A 161 -14.18 6.07 -7.93
CA GLN A 161 -13.77 7.06 -8.92
C GLN A 161 -12.79 6.53 -9.97
N LEU A 162 -12.39 5.26 -9.91
CA LEU A 162 -11.52 4.68 -10.94
C LEU A 162 -12.10 4.91 -12.34
N THR A 163 -11.25 5.30 -13.28
CA THR A 163 -11.63 5.41 -14.69
C THR A 163 -11.61 4.04 -15.37
N ASP A 164 -12.13 3.96 -16.59
CA ASP A 164 -12.03 2.72 -17.38
C ASP A 164 -10.58 2.37 -17.71
N ALA A 165 -9.73 3.39 -17.89
CA ALA A 165 -8.30 3.22 -18.10
C ALA A 165 -7.62 2.65 -16.83
N ASP A 166 -8.00 3.16 -15.65
CA ASP A 166 -7.49 2.64 -14.37
C ASP A 166 -7.89 1.17 -14.19
N LEU A 167 -9.16 0.82 -14.43
CA LEU A 167 -9.63 -0.56 -14.34
C LEU A 167 -8.92 -1.48 -15.32
N ALA A 168 -8.72 -1.04 -16.56
CA ALA A 168 -7.98 -1.80 -17.56
C ALA A 168 -6.52 -2.01 -17.14
N LYS A 169 -5.89 -1.00 -16.54
CA LYS A 169 -4.54 -1.09 -15.96
C LYS A 169 -4.49 -2.07 -14.78
N LEU A 170 -5.39 -1.97 -13.81
CA LEU A 170 -5.45 -2.89 -12.67
C LEU A 170 -5.72 -4.34 -13.11
N ARG A 171 -6.54 -4.54 -14.14
CA ARG A 171 -6.75 -5.86 -14.76
C ARG A 171 -5.46 -6.41 -15.39
N ARG A 172 -4.71 -5.60 -16.14
CA ARG A 172 -3.43 -6.02 -16.74
C ARG A 172 -2.35 -6.29 -15.70
N LEU A 173 -2.36 -5.54 -14.59
CA LEU A 173 -1.53 -5.81 -13.40
C LEU A 173 -1.99 -7.05 -12.62
N GLY A 174 -3.14 -7.63 -12.98
CA GLY A 174 -3.64 -8.88 -12.42
C GLY A 174 -4.14 -8.78 -10.99
N ILE A 175 -4.55 -7.57 -10.53
CA ILE A 175 -5.11 -7.38 -9.19
C ILE A 175 -6.17 -8.45 -8.91
N ARG A 176 -5.93 -9.26 -7.87
CA ARG A 176 -6.69 -10.47 -7.59
C ARG A 176 -7.65 -10.30 -6.43
N THR A 177 -7.33 -9.42 -5.49
CA THR A 177 -8.15 -9.20 -4.30
C THR A 177 -8.33 -7.72 -4.06
N ASP A 178 -9.57 -7.35 -3.79
CA ASP A 178 -9.99 -6.04 -3.29
C ASP A 178 -10.52 -6.18 -1.87
N PHE A 179 -9.82 -5.60 -0.89
CA PHE A 179 -10.12 -5.73 0.53
C PHE A 179 -10.60 -4.38 1.11
N ASP A 180 -11.91 -4.24 1.24
CA ASP A 180 -12.57 -2.99 1.62
C ASP A 180 -12.79 -2.89 3.14
N LEU A 181 -12.15 -1.90 3.77
CA LEU A 181 -12.21 -1.63 5.20
C LEU A 181 -13.37 -0.70 5.60
N ARG A 182 -14.21 -0.28 4.64
CA ARG A 182 -15.25 0.72 4.84
C ARG A 182 -16.50 0.17 5.52
N THR A 183 -17.25 1.08 6.10
CA THR A 183 -18.58 0.82 6.66
C THR A 183 -19.60 0.52 5.55
N PRO A 184 -20.74 -0.10 5.87
CA PRO A 184 -21.83 -0.27 4.90
C PRO A 184 -22.31 1.04 4.27
N GLY A 185 -22.48 2.11 5.05
CA GLY A 185 -22.95 3.41 4.55
C GLY A 185 -21.98 4.07 3.57
N GLU A 186 -20.67 4.00 3.83
CA GLU A 186 -19.64 4.49 2.90
C GLU A 186 -19.70 3.76 1.56
N ARG A 187 -19.88 2.43 1.57
CA ARG A 187 -19.95 1.60 0.37
C ARG A 187 -21.26 1.78 -0.40
N ALA A 188 -22.37 2.01 0.29
CA ALA A 188 -23.65 2.32 -0.35
C ALA A 188 -23.60 3.67 -1.07
N LYS A 189 -22.94 4.68 -0.47
CA LYS A 189 -22.78 6.03 -1.04
C LYS A 189 -21.77 6.08 -2.19
N ALA A 190 -20.70 5.30 -2.09
CA ALA A 190 -19.60 5.29 -3.04
C ALA A 190 -19.17 3.84 -3.34
N PRO A 191 -19.97 3.07 -4.10
CA PRO A 191 -19.67 1.67 -4.39
C PRO A 191 -18.40 1.55 -5.22
N ASP A 192 -17.53 0.61 -4.89
CA ASP A 192 -16.29 0.41 -5.64
C ASP A 192 -16.54 -0.06 -7.07
N ARG A 193 -15.71 0.45 -7.97
CA ARG A 193 -15.51 -0.17 -9.28
C ARG A 193 -14.45 -1.26 -9.11
N VAL A 194 -14.89 -2.46 -8.74
CA VAL A 194 -13.98 -3.59 -8.49
C VAL A 194 -13.33 -4.03 -9.82
N PRO A 195 -11.98 -4.20 -9.89
CA PRO A 195 -11.31 -4.72 -11.07
C PRO A 195 -11.87 -6.07 -11.51
N ALA A 196 -12.04 -6.26 -12.83
CA ALA A 196 -12.61 -7.49 -13.36
C ALA A 196 -11.76 -8.73 -12.97
N GLY A 197 -12.41 -9.74 -12.39
CA GLY A 197 -11.76 -10.96 -11.91
C GLY A 197 -11.19 -10.87 -10.49
N ALA A 198 -11.22 -9.70 -9.85
CA ALA A 198 -10.81 -9.56 -8.46
C ALA A 198 -11.89 -10.07 -7.50
N ARG A 199 -11.46 -10.77 -6.45
CA ARG A 199 -12.32 -11.14 -5.32
C ARG A 199 -12.53 -9.91 -4.43
N TYR A 200 -13.79 -9.50 -4.26
CA TYR A 200 -14.17 -8.45 -3.33
C TYR A 200 -14.40 -9.00 -1.92
N VAL A 201 -13.68 -8.47 -0.94
CA VAL A 201 -13.70 -8.89 0.46
C VAL A 201 -13.96 -7.68 1.33
N VAL A 202 -14.85 -7.83 2.31
CA VAL A 202 -15.29 -6.72 3.16
C VAL A 202 -14.91 -7.00 4.59
N ALA A 203 -14.29 -6.02 5.23
CA ALA A 203 -13.91 -6.08 6.63
C ALA A 203 -14.07 -4.71 7.30
N ASN A 204 -15.30 -4.38 7.72
CA ASN A 204 -15.60 -3.11 8.37
C ASN A 204 -14.80 -2.93 9.67
N VAL A 205 -13.81 -2.02 9.64
CA VAL A 205 -12.96 -1.71 10.79
C VAL A 205 -13.75 -1.02 11.91
N ILE A 206 -14.67 -0.12 11.57
CA ILE A 206 -15.41 0.69 12.56
C ILE A 206 -16.49 -0.14 13.26
N GLY A 207 -17.06 -1.13 12.57
CA GLY A 207 -18.06 -2.06 13.10
C GLY A 207 -19.49 -1.53 13.11
N GLU A 208 -19.66 -0.21 13.11
CA GLU A 208 -20.96 0.50 13.11
C GLU A 208 -21.02 1.59 12.02
N GLU A 209 -22.18 2.23 11.85
CA GLU A 209 -22.28 3.43 11.02
C GLU A 209 -21.56 4.59 11.73
N ASN A 210 -20.63 5.24 11.02
CA ASN A 210 -19.89 6.36 11.57
C ASN A 210 -20.60 7.67 11.20
N SER A 211 -21.25 8.31 12.17
CA SER A 211 -21.81 9.65 12.04
C SER A 211 -21.09 10.63 12.97
N ALA A 212 -19.77 10.76 12.80
CA ALA A 212 -19.02 11.78 13.53
C ALA A 212 -19.31 13.16 12.91
N GLU A 213 -19.91 14.05 13.71
CA GLU A 213 -20.04 15.46 13.35
C GLU A 213 -18.66 16.14 13.39
N LEU A 214 -18.45 17.15 12.55
CA LEU A 214 -17.22 17.93 12.55
C LEU A 214 -17.07 18.63 13.91
N PRO A 215 -15.96 18.41 14.65
CA PRO A 215 -15.77 19.02 15.96
C PRO A 215 -15.76 20.56 15.93
N PRO A 216 -16.06 21.23 17.06
CA PRO A 216 -16.20 22.68 17.11
C PRO A 216 -14.88 23.44 16.96
N THR A 217 -13.72 22.80 17.16
CA THR A 217 -12.39 23.42 17.00
C THR A 217 -11.41 22.47 16.30
N ALA A 218 -10.33 23.01 15.74
CA ALA A 218 -9.29 22.22 15.08
C ALA A 218 -8.59 21.26 16.05
N GLU A 219 -8.37 21.68 17.30
CA GLU A 219 -7.79 20.86 18.36
C GLU A 219 -8.74 19.74 18.76
N ALA A 220 -10.05 19.99 18.76
CA ALA A 220 -11.06 18.95 18.99
C ALA A 220 -11.08 17.94 17.84
N SER A 221 -10.94 18.38 16.59
CA SER A 221 -10.74 17.49 15.44
C SER A 221 -9.48 16.65 15.59
N GLU A 222 -8.38 17.25 16.01
CA GLU A 222 -7.12 16.54 16.22
C GLU A 222 -7.24 15.46 17.31
N ARG A 223 -7.88 15.78 18.44
CA ARG A 223 -8.15 14.80 19.51
C ARG A 223 -9.07 13.67 19.04
N LEU A 224 -10.11 13.98 18.27
CA LEU A 224 -11.02 12.98 17.71
C LEU A 224 -10.28 12.01 16.77
N MET A 225 -9.37 12.52 15.94
CA MET A 225 -8.57 11.69 15.05
C MET A 225 -7.60 10.81 15.83
N ALA A 226 -6.89 11.35 16.82
CA ALA A 226 -6.02 10.55 17.70
C ALA A 226 -6.81 9.45 18.44
N GLU A 227 -8.02 9.75 18.91
CA GLU A 227 -8.88 8.75 19.54
C GLU A 227 -9.33 7.67 18.56
N SER A 228 -9.69 8.04 17.33
CA SER A 228 -10.02 7.07 16.29
C SER A 228 -8.88 6.08 16.04
N TYR A 229 -7.63 6.55 16.12
CA TYR A 229 -6.45 5.69 15.99
C TYR A 229 -6.28 4.72 17.16
N ARG A 230 -6.54 5.15 18.40
CA ARG A 230 -6.60 4.22 19.55
C ARG A 230 -7.67 3.16 19.35
N GLN A 231 -8.85 3.57 18.86
CA GLN A 231 -9.95 2.65 18.56
C GLN A 231 -9.60 1.63 17.47
N PHE A 232 -8.76 1.97 16.48
CA PHE A 232 -8.28 0.98 15.50
C PHE A 232 -7.44 -0.14 16.13
N VAL A 233 -6.89 0.07 17.33
CA VAL A 233 -6.11 -0.94 18.06
C VAL A 233 -7.03 -1.86 18.87
N VAL A 234 -7.94 -1.28 19.66
CA VAL A 234 -8.65 -2.04 20.70
C VAL A 234 -10.05 -2.50 20.31
N ARG A 235 -10.64 -1.90 19.27
CA ARG A 235 -12.03 -2.22 18.91
C ARG A 235 -12.14 -3.65 18.36
N PRO A 236 -13.12 -4.47 18.81
CA PRO A 236 -13.27 -5.85 18.33
C PRO A 236 -13.47 -5.98 16.81
N SER A 237 -14.20 -5.05 16.18
CA SER A 237 -14.37 -5.03 14.71
C SER A 237 -13.06 -4.73 13.98
N ALA A 238 -12.26 -3.81 14.51
CA ALA A 238 -10.95 -3.47 13.97
C ALA A 238 -10.00 -4.66 14.08
N ALA A 239 -9.91 -5.28 15.27
CA ALA A 239 -9.11 -6.49 15.49
C ALA A 239 -9.51 -7.63 14.53
N LYS A 240 -10.81 -7.86 14.33
CA LYS A 240 -11.32 -8.85 13.36
C LYS A 240 -10.92 -8.52 11.92
N ALA A 241 -11.06 -7.25 11.52
CA ALA A 241 -10.73 -6.81 10.17
C ALA A 241 -9.23 -6.93 9.87
N TYR A 242 -8.38 -6.44 10.77
CA TYR A 242 -6.93 -6.51 10.59
C TYR A 242 -6.38 -7.93 10.68
N ARG A 243 -6.90 -8.78 11.57
CA ARG A 243 -6.60 -10.22 11.57
C ARG A 243 -6.91 -10.86 10.21
N SER A 244 -8.09 -10.58 9.66
CA SER A 244 -8.50 -11.13 8.37
C SER A 244 -7.60 -10.65 7.23
N LEU A 245 -7.22 -9.36 7.23
CA LEU A 245 -6.30 -8.80 6.26
C LEU A 245 -4.93 -9.48 6.35
N PHE A 246 -4.37 -9.63 7.56
CA PHE A 246 -3.02 -10.19 7.76
C PHE A 246 -2.97 -11.67 7.38
N ARG A 247 -4.01 -12.43 7.70
CA ARG A 247 -4.14 -13.83 7.23
C ARG A 247 -4.18 -13.90 5.72
N MET A 248 -4.98 -13.05 5.07
CA MET A 248 -5.06 -13.04 3.61
C MET A 248 -3.76 -12.57 2.95
N ALA A 249 -3.09 -11.61 3.57
CA ALA A 249 -1.78 -11.13 3.17
C ALA A 249 -0.67 -12.16 3.38
N ALA A 250 -0.91 -13.26 4.08
CA ALA A 250 0.01 -14.40 4.18
C ALA A 250 -0.24 -15.49 3.13
N GLU A 251 -1.29 -15.36 2.30
CA GLU A 251 -1.71 -16.37 1.33
C GLU A 251 -1.35 -15.94 -0.11
N PRO A 252 -0.37 -16.58 -0.78
CA PRO A 252 0.06 -16.22 -2.13
C PRO A 252 -1.06 -16.22 -3.18
N GLY A 253 -2.07 -17.07 -3.00
CA GLY A 253 -3.25 -17.12 -3.85
C GLY A 253 -4.13 -15.87 -3.80
N SER A 254 -3.86 -14.91 -2.91
CA SER A 254 -4.59 -13.64 -2.83
C SER A 254 -3.92 -12.52 -3.64
N TYR A 255 -2.70 -12.72 -4.16
CA TYR A 255 -1.91 -11.66 -4.75
C TYR A 255 -2.16 -11.43 -6.25
N PRO A 256 -1.97 -10.18 -6.72
CA PRO A 256 -1.75 -8.98 -5.93
C PRO A 256 -3.03 -8.56 -5.17
N LEU A 257 -2.87 -8.25 -3.89
CA LEU A 257 -3.96 -7.86 -3.00
C LEU A 257 -3.90 -6.36 -2.76
N LEU A 258 -5.01 -5.66 -3.02
CA LEU A 258 -5.17 -4.27 -2.58
C LEU A 258 -6.09 -4.22 -1.37
N TYR A 259 -5.78 -3.33 -0.42
CA TYR A 259 -6.69 -3.00 0.69
C TYR A 259 -6.87 -1.49 0.79
N HIS A 260 -8.08 -1.06 1.10
CA HIS A 260 -8.42 0.36 1.05
C HIS A 260 -9.48 0.75 2.08
N CYS A 261 -9.63 2.06 2.24
CA CYS A 261 -10.76 2.67 2.93
C CYS A 261 -11.26 3.85 2.09
N SER A 262 -11.86 4.88 2.69
CA SER A 262 -12.38 6.02 1.92
C SER A 262 -11.27 6.88 1.30
N SER A 263 -10.30 7.32 2.11
CA SER A 263 -9.16 8.14 1.63
C SER A 263 -7.84 7.37 1.63
N GLY A 264 -7.84 6.09 2.01
CA GLY A 264 -6.63 5.27 2.06
C GLY A 264 -5.59 5.71 3.10
N LYS A 265 -5.99 6.57 4.05
CA LYS A 265 -5.08 7.24 4.98
C LYS A 265 -5.16 6.72 6.42
N ASP A 266 -6.36 6.61 7.01
CA ASP A 266 -6.50 6.33 8.45
C ASP A 266 -6.55 4.83 8.75
N ARG A 267 -7.69 4.17 8.46
CA ARG A 267 -7.87 2.71 8.63
C ARG A 267 -6.82 1.90 7.86
N THR A 268 -6.57 2.31 6.61
CA THR A 268 -5.52 1.76 5.73
C THR A 268 -4.12 2.12 6.23
N GLY A 269 -3.94 3.31 6.81
CA GLY A 269 -2.64 3.72 7.36
C GLY A 269 -2.25 2.91 8.58
N TRP A 270 -3.18 2.67 9.51
CA TRP A 270 -2.92 1.78 10.64
C TRP A 270 -2.67 0.34 10.17
N ALA A 271 -3.47 -0.19 9.23
CA ALA A 271 -3.21 -1.50 8.64
C ALA A 271 -1.79 -1.63 8.09
N THR A 272 -1.36 -0.63 7.30
CA THR A 272 -0.03 -0.60 6.68
C THR A 272 1.07 -0.45 7.72
N ALA A 273 0.91 0.46 8.68
CA ALA A 273 1.89 0.69 9.73
C ALA A 273 2.08 -0.55 10.62
N ALA A 274 0.98 -1.21 10.98
CA ALA A 274 1.02 -2.43 11.75
C ALA A 274 1.66 -3.58 10.96
N LEU A 275 1.37 -3.69 9.66
CA LEU A 275 1.93 -4.71 8.79
C LEU A 275 3.44 -4.52 8.62
N LEU A 276 3.90 -3.32 8.27
CA LEU A 276 5.32 -3.01 8.09
C LEU A 276 6.10 -3.21 9.40
N THR A 277 5.51 -2.84 10.54
CA THR A 277 6.10 -3.12 11.87
C THR A 277 6.18 -4.62 12.14
N ALA A 278 5.13 -5.38 11.81
CA ALA A 278 5.14 -6.84 11.91
C ALA A 278 6.19 -7.50 11.00
N LEU A 279 6.54 -6.87 9.87
CA LEU A 279 7.59 -7.32 8.97
C LEU A 279 9.00 -6.91 9.42
N GLY A 280 9.13 -6.03 10.42
CA GLY A 280 10.42 -5.58 10.94
C GLY A 280 10.99 -4.35 10.22
N VAL A 281 10.16 -3.55 9.56
CA VAL A 281 10.54 -2.22 9.07
C VAL A 281 10.65 -1.26 10.25
N ASP A 282 11.66 -0.39 10.23
CA ASP A 282 11.91 0.55 11.32
C ASP A 282 10.78 1.60 11.44
N ARG A 283 10.60 2.13 12.66
CA ARG A 283 9.49 3.03 12.99
C ARG A 283 9.53 4.35 12.22
N GLU A 284 10.72 4.87 11.89
CA GLU A 284 10.86 6.11 11.13
C GLU A 284 10.37 5.92 9.70
N THR A 285 10.77 4.82 9.05
CA THR A 285 10.29 4.45 7.71
C THR A 285 8.77 4.22 7.69
N VAL A 286 8.22 3.55 8.70
CA VAL A 286 6.77 3.36 8.85
C VAL A 286 6.03 4.69 8.96
N MET A 287 6.53 5.63 9.77
CA MET A 287 5.94 6.96 9.91
C MET A 287 6.02 7.75 8.60
N ARG A 288 7.16 7.67 7.88
CA ARG A 288 7.33 8.32 6.58
C ARG A 288 6.33 7.79 5.54
N ASP A 289 6.13 6.48 5.44
CA ASP A 289 5.10 5.92 4.53
C ASP A 289 3.70 6.46 4.84
N TYR A 290 3.36 6.49 6.13
CA TYR A 290 2.08 6.97 6.61
C TYR A 290 1.84 8.42 6.18
N LEU A 291 2.80 9.31 6.47
CA LEU A 291 2.71 10.74 6.17
C LEU A 291 2.73 11.05 4.67
N THR A 292 3.27 10.15 3.83
CA THR A 292 3.25 10.31 2.36
C THR A 292 1.82 10.42 1.81
N SER A 293 0.81 9.96 2.56
CA SER A 293 -0.60 10.15 2.17
C SER A 293 -0.98 11.63 2.03
N ASN A 294 -0.32 12.54 2.75
CA ASN A 294 -0.54 13.99 2.58
C ASN A 294 -0.12 14.47 1.19
N ASP A 295 0.95 13.91 0.62
CA ASP A 295 1.45 14.31 -0.69
C ASP A 295 0.49 13.83 -1.80
N TYR A 296 0.06 12.57 -1.74
CA TYR A 296 -0.89 12.00 -2.70
C TYR A 296 -2.26 12.67 -2.66
N LEU A 297 -2.71 13.09 -1.48
CA LEU A 297 -4.02 13.72 -1.27
C LEU A 297 -3.97 15.25 -1.28
N ALA A 298 -2.80 15.87 -1.51
CA ALA A 298 -2.62 17.31 -1.39
C ALA A 298 -3.62 18.09 -2.25
N ALA A 299 -3.77 17.69 -3.52
CA ALA A 299 -4.68 18.35 -4.46
C ALA A 299 -6.15 18.20 -4.06
N SER A 300 -6.59 16.99 -3.70
CA SER A 300 -7.98 16.73 -3.28
C SER A 300 -8.30 17.43 -1.96
N ASN A 301 -7.36 17.47 -1.03
CA ASN A 301 -7.52 18.14 0.25
C ASN A 301 -7.61 19.65 0.07
N ALA A 302 -6.75 20.25 -0.77
CA ALA A 302 -6.82 21.67 -1.09
C ALA A 302 -8.15 22.04 -1.76
N ALA A 303 -8.60 21.22 -2.73
CA ALA A 303 -9.88 21.41 -3.40
C ALA A 303 -11.07 21.30 -2.44
N GLU A 304 -11.03 20.37 -1.47
CA GLU A 304 -12.09 20.23 -0.47
C GLU A 304 -12.12 21.39 0.52
N LEU A 305 -10.95 21.84 1.00
CA LEU A 305 -10.85 22.99 1.89
C LEU A 305 -11.32 24.29 1.22
N ALA A 306 -11.04 24.47 -0.07
CA ALA A 306 -11.46 25.66 -0.83
C ALA A 306 -12.99 25.78 -1.00
N LYS A 307 -13.75 24.69 -0.84
CA LYS A 307 -15.22 24.70 -0.88
C LYS A 307 -15.84 25.20 0.42
N GLN A 308 -15.06 25.33 1.49
CA GLN A 308 -15.54 25.60 2.83
C GLN A 308 -15.24 27.04 3.27
N PRO A 309 -16.10 27.64 4.12
CA PRO A 309 -15.73 28.86 4.84
C PRO A 309 -14.44 28.67 5.66
N PRO A 310 -13.61 29.73 5.86
CA PRO A 310 -12.31 29.61 6.54
C PRO A 310 -12.38 28.94 7.92
N GLU A 311 -13.43 29.20 8.70
CA GLU A 311 -13.61 28.61 10.02
C GLU A 311 -13.96 27.13 9.97
N ILE A 312 -14.68 26.68 8.94
CA ILE A 312 -14.97 25.26 8.70
C ILE A 312 -13.70 24.57 8.17
N ALA A 313 -13.01 25.19 7.21
CA ALA A 313 -11.77 24.68 6.64
C ALA A 313 -10.70 24.44 7.72
N ALA A 314 -10.53 25.36 8.67
CA ALA A 314 -9.59 25.21 9.77
C ALA A 314 -9.87 23.97 10.65
N ARG A 315 -11.14 23.66 10.89
CA ARG A 315 -11.57 22.49 11.68
C ARG A 315 -11.53 21.19 10.90
N LEU A 316 -11.72 21.26 9.57
CA LEU A 316 -11.71 20.13 8.66
C LEU A 316 -10.28 19.68 8.30
N LYS A 317 -9.32 20.62 8.22
CA LYS A 317 -7.93 20.33 7.84
C LYS A 317 -7.28 19.18 8.64
N PRO A 318 -7.36 19.12 9.98
CA PRO A 318 -6.85 17.98 10.76
C PRO A 318 -7.50 16.64 10.40
N VAL A 319 -8.77 16.66 9.98
CA VAL A 319 -9.51 15.45 9.58
C VAL A 319 -9.05 14.95 8.21
N LEU A 320 -8.67 15.85 7.29
CA LEU A 320 -8.23 15.50 5.93
C LEU A 320 -6.75 15.04 5.88
N GLU A 321 -5.92 15.53 6.79
CA GLU A 321 -4.49 15.22 6.82
C GLU A 321 -4.17 13.93 7.58
N THR A 322 -3.01 13.36 7.29
CA THR A 322 -2.30 12.44 8.19
C THR A 322 -1.33 13.23 9.06
N ARG A 323 -1.30 12.96 10.37
CA ARG A 323 -0.41 13.66 11.31
C ARG A 323 0.26 12.68 12.25
N ALA A 324 1.53 12.92 12.57
CA ALA A 324 2.31 12.03 13.43
C ALA A 324 1.65 11.72 14.78
N PRO A 325 0.98 12.68 15.48
CA PRO A 325 0.25 12.39 16.72
C PRO A 325 -0.84 11.31 16.57
N TYR A 326 -1.44 11.14 15.39
CA TYR A 326 -2.48 10.13 15.18
C TYR A 326 -1.90 8.73 15.17
N LEU A 327 -0.88 8.51 14.34
CA LEU A 327 -0.24 7.21 14.27
C LEU A 327 0.46 6.87 15.59
N ASN A 328 1.10 7.85 16.24
CA ASN A 328 1.68 7.65 17.57
C ASN A 328 0.63 7.25 18.59
N ALA A 329 -0.56 7.87 18.62
CA ALA A 329 -1.62 7.47 19.53
C ALA A 329 -2.03 5.99 19.39
N ALA A 330 -2.04 5.42 18.18
CA ALA A 330 -2.28 3.98 18.00
C ALA A 330 -1.13 3.12 18.56
N PHE A 331 0.11 3.51 18.33
CA PHE A 331 1.24 2.76 18.88
C PHE A 331 1.34 2.88 20.41
N ASP A 332 1.04 4.06 20.96
CA ASP A 332 0.96 4.28 22.41
C ASP A 332 -0.17 3.42 23.01
N GLU A 333 -1.31 3.28 22.33
CA GLU A 333 -2.39 2.37 22.74
C GLU A 333 -1.95 0.90 22.68
N VAL A 334 -1.16 0.51 21.68
CA VAL A 334 -0.57 -0.84 21.63
C VAL A 334 0.30 -1.10 22.86
N GLU A 335 1.19 -0.16 23.20
CA GLU A 335 2.04 -0.27 24.38
C GLU A 335 1.21 -0.29 25.68
N ALA A 336 0.25 0.61 25.82
CA ALA A 336 -0.59 0.70 27.02
C ALA A 336 -1.45 -0.54 27.26
N ARG A 337 -1.92 -1.22 26.21
CA ARG A 337 -2.84 -2.36 26.32
C ARG A 337 -2.18 -3.72 26.26
N PHE A 338 -1.08 -3.84 25.52
CA PHE A 338 -0.42 -5.12 25.25
C PHE A 338 1.05 -5.14 25.67
N GLY A 339 1.63 -4.01 26.08
CA GLY A 339 3.04 -3.86 26.49
C GLY A 339 4.04 -3.91 25.33
N THR A 340 3.82 -4.77 24.33
CA THR A 340 4.68 -4.88 23.16
C THR A 340 3.87 -5.04 21.87
N PHE A 341 4.46 -4.63 20.75
CA PHE A 341 3.83 -4.83 19.44
C PHE A 341 3.63 -6.32 19.11
N GLY A 342 4.56 -7.19 19.53
CA GLY A 342 4.42 -8.64 19.38
C GLY A 342 3.25 -9.22 20.17
N ALA A 343 3.01 -8.72 21.38
CA ALA A 343 1.83 -9.08 22.17
C ALA A 343 0.53 -8.58 21.50
N TYR A 344 0.51 -7.38 20.93
CA TYR A 344 -0.64 -6.91 20.14
C TYR A 344 -0.96 -7.83 18.96
N LEU A 345 0.04 -8.29 18.20
CA LEU A 345 -0.19 -9.23 17.10
C LEU A 345 -0.80 -10.55 17.59
N ARG A 346 -0.32 -11.10 18.72
CA ARG A 346 -0.77 -12.40 19.24
C ARG A 346 -2.10 -12.31 19.98
N GLU A 347 -2.23 -11.35 20.89
CA GLU A 347 -3.35 -11.25 21.83
C GLU A 347 -4.43 -10.32 21.29
N GLY A 348 -4.05 -9.18 20.73
CA GLY A 348 -4.98 -8.22 20.14
C GLY A 348 -5.53 -8.70 18.80
N LEU A 349 -4.66 -9.09 17.87
CA LEU A 349 -5.07 -9.58 16.56
C LEU A 349 -5.33 -11.08 16.53
N GLY A 350 -4.85 -11.87 17.49
CA GLY A 350 -5.07 -13.33 17.48
C GLY A 350 -4.23 -14.07 16.43
N LEU A 351 -3.06 -13.52 16.06
CA LEU A 351 -2.15 -14.14 15.08
C LEU A 351 -1.13 -15.02 15.80
N ASN A 352 -1.09 -16.30 15.48
CA ASN A 352 -0.12 -17.21 16.08
C ASN A 352 1.27 -17.10 15.39
N ALA A 353 2.28 -17.74 15.97
CA ALA A 353 3.65 -17.70 15.46
C ALA A 353 3.76 -18.21 14.00
N GLN A 354 3.06 -19.30 13.67
CA GLN A 354 3.09 -19.87 12.32
C GLN A 354 2.45 -18.94 11.28
N GLU A 355 1.39 -18.21 11.65
CA GLU A 355 0.77 -17.20 10.79
C GLU A 355 1.73 -16.02 10.53
N LEU A 356 2.45 -15.57 11.56
CA LEU A 356 3.44 -14.50 11.43
C LEU A 356 4.65 -14.93 10.60
N GLU A 357 5.11 -16.17 10.72
CA GLU A 357 6.18 -16.71 9.87
C GLU A 357 5.74 -16.81 8.41
N ARG A 358 4.52 -17.32 8.15
CA ARG A 358 3.96 -17.36 6.79
C ARG A 358 3.84 -15.97 6.19
N LEU A 359 3.39 -14.99 6.97
CA LEU A 359 3.32 -13.59 6.55
C LEU A 359 4.70 -13.06 6.14
N ARG A 360 5.73 -13.28 6.96
CA ARG A 360 7.11 -12.87 6.64
C ARG A 360 7.64 -13.58 5.39
N ALA A 361 7.46 -14.89 5.28
CA ALA A 361 7.92 -15.67 4.12
C ALA A 361 7.25 -15.21 2.82
N ALA A 362 5.95 -14.89 2.88
CA ALA A 362 5.21 -14.44 1.73
C ALA A 362 5.62 -13.04 1.29
N LEU A 363 5.90 -12.13 2.24
CA LEU A 363 6.11 -10.71 1.98
C LEU A 363 7.57 -10.23 1.99
N LEU A 364 8.53 -11.02 2.47
CA LEU A 364 9.94 -10.62 2.53
C LEU A 364 10.81 -11.41 1.55
N THR A 365 11.80 -10.74 0.97
CA THR A 365 12.89 -11.32 0.17
C THR A 365 14.23 -10.96 0.79
N ASP A 366 15.19 -11.87 0.69
CA ASP A 366 16.56 -11.75 1.19
C ASP A 366 17.58 -11.48 0.08
#